data_AF-A0A662FY09-F1
#
_entry.id   AF-A0A662FY09-F1
#
_cell.length_a   1.000
_cell.length_b   1.000
_cell.length_c   1.000
_cell.angle_alpha   90.00
_cell.angle_beta   90.00
_cell.angle_gamma   90.00
#
_symmetry.space_group_name_H-M   'P 1'
#
loop_
_entity.id
_entity.type
_entity.pdbx_description
1 polymer ?
#
loop_
_entity_poly.entity_id
_entity_poly.type
_entity_poly.pdbx_seq_one_letter_code
_entity_poly.pdbx_strand_id
1 'polypeptide(L)' 'MVRYGMVIDLRKCVGCGACVAACIAENRREQAFKAIEEGPNAVEELQVRTYVHQHISGVFPNVSIVYMHMICQH' A
#
# COMPACT_ATOMS: atom_id res chain seq x y z
N MET A 1 16.08 25.96 -6.08
CA MET A 1 16.09 24.48 -5.96
C MET A 1 14.84 23.92 -6.61
N VAL A 2 14.93 22.74 -7.22
CA VAL A 2 13.77 22.04 -7.81
C VAL A 2 12.95 21.41 -6.68
N ARG A 3 11.61 21.45 -6.78
CA ARG A 3 10.70 20.76 -5.86
C ARG A 3 10.09 19.56 -6.56
N TYR A 4 10.03 18.43 -5.86
CA TYR A 4 9.38 17.21 -6.36
C TYR A 4 7.92 17.16 -5.90
N GLY A 5 7.08 16.51 -6.71
CA GLY A 5 5.70 16.20 -6.40
C GLY A 5 5.33 14.83 -6.94
N MET A 6 4.44 14.13 -6.24
CA MET A 6 3.94 12.82 -6.63
C MET A 6 2.44 12.92 -6.90
N VAL A 7 1.97 12.35 -8.01
CA VAL A 7 0.55 12.32 -8.38
C VAL A 7 0.14 10.89 -8.67
N ILE A 8 -1.01 10.48 -8.12
CA ILE A 8 -1.56 9.14 -8.27
C ILE A 8 -3.01 9.27 -8.77
N ASP A 9 -3.32 8.71 -9.95
CA ASP A 9 -4.69 8.68 -10.48
C ASP A 9 -5.48 7.52 -9.87
N LEU A 10 -6.34 7.82 -8.91
CA LEU A 10 -7.13 6.81 -8.19
C LEU A 10 -8.15 6.08 -9.09
N ARG A 11 -8.54 6.67 -10.23
CA ARG A 11 -9.49 6.04 -11.17
C ARG A 11 -8.87 4.88 -11.93
N LYS A 12 -7.54 4.85 -12.04
CA LYS A 12 -6.78 3.77 -12.68
C LYS A 12 -6.25 2.75 -11.67
N CYS A 13 -6.34 3.04 -10.39
CA CYS A 13 -5.89 2.12 -9.36
C CYS A 13 -6.84 0.92 -9.27
N VAL A 14 -6.26 -0.28 -9.30
CA VAL A 14 -6.99 -1.55 -9.17
C VAL A 14 -6.67 -2.30 -7.87
N GLY A 15 -5.95 -1.64 -6.94
CA GLY A 15 -5.62 -2.24 -5.64
C GLY A 15 -4.60 -3.38 -5.67
N CYS A 16 -3.71 -3.44 -6.67
CA CYS A 16 -2.79 -4.57 -6.85
C CYS A 16 -1.68 -4.71 -5.79
N GLY A 17 -1.43 -3.68 -4.98
CA GLY A 17 -0.40 -3.72 -3.94
C GLY A 17 1.06 -3.67 -4.43
N ALA A 18 1.31 -3.53 -5.74
CA ALA A 18 2.68 -3.51 -6.30
C ALA A 18 3.52 -2.35 -5.74
N CYS A 19 2.90 -1.19 -5.49
CA CYS A 19 3.55 -0.05 -4.83
C CYS A 19 4.03 -0.37 -3.41
N VAL A 20 3.28 -1.19 -2.67
CA VAL A 20 3.64 -1.64 -1.32
C VAL A 20 4.80 -2.61 -1.39
N ALA A 21 4.74 -3.60 -2.27
CA ALA A 21 5.82 -4.55 -2.49
C ALA A 21 7.13 -3.84 -2.90
N ALA A 22 7.06 -2.88 -3.82
CA ALA A 22 8.21 -2.09 -4.23
C ALA A 22 8.81 -1.29 -3.05
N CYS A 23 7.97 -0.62 -2.25
CA CYS A 23 8.47 0.12 -1.10
C CYS A 23 9.16 -0.79 -0.07
N ILE A 24 8.62 -1.98 0.16
CA ILE A 24 9.24 -2.98 1.05
C ILE A 24 10.58 -3.43 0.48
N ALA A 25 10.62 -3.79 -0.81
CA ALA A 25 11.85 -4.23 -1.47
C ALA A 25 12.98 -3.17 -1.41
N GLU A 26 12.64 -1.89 -1.52
CA GLU A 26 13.63 -0.81 -1.49
C GLU A 26 14.02 -0.37 -0.07
N ASN A 27 13.09 -0.39 0.90
CA ASN A 27 13.30 0.26 2.21
C ASN A 27 13.22 -0.68 3.42
N ARG A 28 12.76 -1.91 3.23
CA ARG A 28 12.44 -2.87 4.31
C ARG A 28 12.77 -4.33 3.96
N ARG A 29 13.64 -4.57 2.96
CA ARG A 29 13.88 -5.90 2.41
C ARG A 29 14.30 -6.92 3.48
N GLU A 30 15.30 -6.58 4.29
CA GLU A 30 15.83 -7.47 5.33
C GLU A 30 14.80 -7.73 6.43
N GLN A 31 14.06 -6.70 6.85
CA GLN A 31 12.99 -6.84 7.86
C GLN A 31 11.87 -7.74 7.34
N ALA A 32 11.53 -7.64 6.07
CA ALA A 32 10.54 -8.51 5.44
C ALA A 32 11.00 -9.98 5.42
N PHE A 33 12.27 -10.25 5.09
CA PHE A 33 12.81 -11.61 5.15
C PHE A 33 12.79 -12.18 6.58
N LYS A 34 13.24 -11.39 7.56
CA LYS A 34 13.20 -11.78 8.98
C LYS A 34 11.78 -12.09 9.45
N ALA A 35 10.81 -11.26 9.08
CA ALA A 35 9.40 -11.47 9.41
C ALA A 35 8.85 -12.78 8.79
N ILE A 36 9.22 -13.10 7.55
CA ILE A 36 8.82 -14.36 6.90
C ILE A 36 9.40 -15.57 7.63
N GLU A 37 10.66 -15.49 8.11
CA GLU A 37 11.30 -16.56 8.88
C GLU A 37 10.67 -16.73 10.27
N GLU A 38 10.31 -15.63 10.94
CA GLU A 38 9.71 -15.63 12.29
C GLU A 38 8.26 -16.10 12.30
N GLY A 39 7.55 -15.98 11.17
CA GLY A 39 6.20 -16.52 10.97
C GLY A 39 5.10 -15.47 10.75
N PRO A 40 3.84 -15.89 10.61
CA PRO A 40 2.75 -15.04 10.11
C PRO A 40 2.47 -13.81 10.97
N ASN A 41 2.57 -13.91 12.30
CA ASN A 41 2.34 -12.76 13.19
C ASN A 41 3.38 -11.65 12.95
N ALA A 42 4.65 -12.02 12.71
CA ALA A 42 5.70 -11.05 12.43
C ALA A 42 5.51 -10.36 11.07
N VAL A 43 4.90 -11.05 10.09
CA VAL A 43 4.54 -10.46 8.80
C VAL A 43 3.41 -9.44 8.95
N GLU A 44 2.41 -9.70 9.79
CA GLU A 44 1.31 -8.76 10.07
C GLU A 44 1.78 -7.52 10.82
N GLU A 45 2.76 -7.66 11.72
CA GLU A 45 3.35 -6.56 12.49
C GLU A 45 4.40 -5.75 11.71
N LEU A 46 4.77 -6.18 10.50
CA LEU A 46 5.78 -5.51 9.69
C LEU A 46 5.37 -4.06 9.37
N GLN A 47 6.17 -3.10 9.85
CA GLN A 47 5.92 -1.68 9.59
C GLN A 47 6.14 -1.31 8.13
N VAL A 48 5.04 -1.05 7.41
CA VAL A 48 5.03 -0.53 6.05
C VAL A 48 4.82 0.98 6.00
N ARG A 49 5.48 1.66 5.05
CA ARG A 49 5.35 3.11 4.84
C ARG A 49 4.22 3.51 3.89
N THR A 50 3.77 2.56 3.08
CA THR A 50 2.72 2.75 2.09
C THR A 50 1.76 1.58 2.21
N TYR A 51 0.47 1.87 2.09
CA TYR A 51 -0.58 0.86 2.05
C TYR A 51 -1.74 1.37 1.18
N VAL A 52 -2.58 0.45 0.72
CA VAL A 52 -3.74 0.78 -0.10
C VAL A 52 -5.00 0.59 0.74
N HIS A 53 -5.68 1.69 1.05
CA HIS A 53 -6.96 1.67 1.73
C HIS A 53 -8.08 1.44 0.71
N GLN A 54 -9.01 0.54 1.03
CA GLN A 54 -10.18 0.26 0.20
C GLN A 54 -11.40 0.96 0.78
N HIS A 55 -12.06 1.79 -0.02
CA HIS A 55 -13.32 2.42 0.36
C HIS A 55 -14.45 1.80 -0.46
N ILE A 56 -15.29 1.01 0.19
CA ILE A 56 -16.44 0.34 -0.43
C ILE A 56 -17.69 1.17 -0.14
N SER A 57 -18.53 1.39 -1.13
CA SER A 57 -19.76 2.18 -1.00
C SER A 57 -20.90 1.61 -1.82
N GLY A 58 -22.12 1.82 -1.33
CA GLY A 58 -23.35 1.30 -1.93
C GLY A 58 -23.78 -0.04 -1.33
N VAL A 59 -24.87 -0.57 -1.88
CA VAL A 59 -25.48 -1.84 -1.45
C VAL A 59 -25.74 -2.66 -2.71
N PHE A 60 -25.59 -3.98 -2.61
CA PHE A 60 -25.86 -4.90 -3.72
C PHE A 60 -27.23 -4.63 -4.36
N PRO A 61 -27.33 -4.55 -5.70
CA PRO A 61 -26.30 -4.82 -6.71
C PRO A 61 -25.39 -3.63 -7.07
N ASN A 62 -25.64 -2.44 -6.53
CA ASN A 62 -24.93 -1.20 -6.87
C ASN A 62 -23.79 -0.91 -5.90
N VAL A 63 -22.81 -1.81 -5.83
CA VAL A 63 -21.58 -1.63 -5.03
C VAL A 63 -20.48 -0.99 -5.88
N SER A 64 -19.72 -0.09 -5.26
CA SER A 64 -18.55 0.56 -5.85
C SER A 64 -17.37 0.48 -4.88
N ILE A 65 -16.15 0.44 -5.44
CA ILE A 65 -14.91 0.41 -4.68
C ILE A 65 -13.95 1.47 -5.21
N VAL A 66 -13.28 2.17 -4.29
CA VAL A 66 -12.21 3.11 -4.58
C VAL A 66 -10.98 2.71 -3.79
N TYR A 67 -9.83 2.66 -4.46
CA TYR A 67 -8.54 2.35 -3.84
C TYR A 67 -7.76 3.65 -3.62
N MET A 68 -7.45 3.93 -2.36
CA MET A 68 -6.69 5.11 -1.96
C MET A 68 -5.30 4.72 -1.46
N HIS A 69 -4.28 5.21 -2.13
CA HIS A 69 -2.90 5.03 -1.68
C HIS A 69 -2.62 5.96 -0.51
N MET A 70 -2.28 5.38 0.64
CA MET A 70 -1.93 6.12 1.83
C MET A 70 -0.41 6.13 1.98
N ILE A 71 0.16 7.31 1.78
CA ILE A 71 1.60 7.60 1.87
C ILE A 71 1.80 8.93 2.61
N CYS A 72 3.01 9.17 3.13
CA CYS A 72 3.40 10.49 3.62
C CYS A 72 3.27 11.54 2.50
N GLN A 73 2.59 12.65 2.79
CA GLN A 73 2.29 13.70 1.80
C GLN A 73 3.45 14.70 1.59
N HIS A 74 4.62 14.42 2.19
CA HIS A 74 5.81 15.28 2.24
C HIS A 74 5.57 16.63 2.92
#